data_AF-A0A7K3XPF4-F1
#
_entry.id   AF-A0A7K3XPF4-F1
#
_cell.length_a   1.000
_cell.length_b   1.000
_cell.length_c   1.000
_cell.angle_alpha   90.00
_cell.angle_beta   90.00
_cell.angle_gamma   90.00
#
_symmetry.space_group_name_H-M   'P 1'
#
loop_
_entity.id
_entity.type
_entity.pdbx_description
1 polymer ?
#
loop_
_entity_poly.entity_id
_entity_poly.type
_entity_poly.pdbx_seq_one_letter_code
_entity_poly.pdbx_strand_id
1 'polypeptide(L)'
;MKNFISVLIFSLILSGSTLAINPESPEAKYKAVQSKLQTGWGTFNHKSVLSHVLLPEGFAMNIGIKLHQNNADNYLKEAFISSRGNRPEKITPGFKAYDGSYSDLTVEWNGVKFRIESATTENQDLALLVTPIQNPENIPSVVLETGMLWNYPGNLEMNGNTIEAKTKNRKLIVRTTGAIEKEFLANTSPYLAVKFDRPIAYYTGEPKSIDQIKEIVAKRRTELETKFSKYGALSATYQAIQSVVGWNVIYDASNERVIFPVSRLWNDNFGGQYVLFDWDTYFGAWMASMESKELAYANAVEITKAITPGGFIINFKTTSFGGGYV
;
A
#
# COMPACT_ATOMS: atom_id res chain seq x y z
N MET A 1 9.45 -44.94 64.96
CA MET A 1 10.86 -44.54 65.10
C MET A 1 11.46 -44.34 63.72
N LYS A 2 11.92 -43.10 63.44
CA LYS A 2 12.89 -42.66 62.41
C LYS A 2 12.51 -42.94 60.94
N ASN A 3 11.95 -41.93 60.26
CA ASN A 3 12.65 -40.90 59.47
C ASN A 3 13.09 -41.43 58.10
N PHE A 4 12.50 -40.92 57.02
CA PHE A 4 13.26 -40.31 55.90
C PHE A 4 12.28 -39.54 54.99
N ILE A 5 12.30 -38.22 55.14
CA ILE A 5 11.72 -37.27 54.20
C ILE A 5 12.73 -37.14 53.05
N SER A 6 12.29 -37.33 51.82
CA SER A 6 13.04 -36.90 50.63
C SER A 6 12.07 -36.18 49.71
N VAL A 7 12.01 -34.86 49.88
CA VAL A 7 11.35 -33.95 48.95
C VAL A 7 12.33 -33.74 47.79
N LEU A 8 12.05 -34.35 46.64
CA LEU A 8 12.73 -34.00 45.39
C LEU A 8 12.09 -32.72 44.85
N ILE A 9 12.76 -31.58 45.04
CA ILE A 9 12.45 -30.34 44.31
C ILE A 9 13.11 -30.44 42.94
N PHE A 10 12.33 -30.83 41.92
CA PHE A 10 12.74 -30.67 40.53
C PHE A 10 12.66 -29.18 40.18
N SER A 11 13.80 -28.49 40.25
CA SER A 11 13.93 -27.15 39.69
C SER A 11 14.02 -27.29 38.17
N LEU A 12 12.88 -27.13 37.49
CA LEU A 12 12.82 -27.04 36.03
C LEU A 12 13.37 -25.66 35.62
N ILE A 13 14.68 -25.57 35.40
CA ILE A 13 15.28 -24.42 34.72
C ILE A 13 14.91 -24.54 33.23
N LEU A 14 13.76 -23.98 32.87
CA LEU A 14 13.43 -23.63 31.49
C LEU A 14 14.41 -22.52 31.07
N SER A 15 15.61 -22.93 30.68
CA SER A 15 16.48 -22.13 29.85
C SER A 15 15.81 -22.02 28.49
N GLY A 16 14.98 -20.98 28.34
CA GLY A 16 14.46 -20.52 27.07
C GLY A 16 15.64 -20.16 26.18
N SER A 17 16.20 -21.16 25.53
CA SER A 17 17.15 -21.00 24.43
C SER A 17 16.33 -20.42 23.29
N THR A 18 16.22 -19.10 23.25
CA THR A 18 15.96 -18.42 22.00
C THR A 18 17.15 -18.79 21.13
N LEU A 19 16.97 -19.79 20.26
CA LEU A 19 17.96 -20.13 19.25
C LEU A 19 18.23 -18.85 18.47
N ALA A 20 19.39 -18.24 18.73
CA ALA A 20 19.82 -17.05 18.02
C ALA A 20 19.83 -17.42 16.53
N ILE A 21 18.95 -16.79 15.75
CA ILE A 21 18.90 -17.00 14.30
C ILE A 21 20.27 -16.62 13.77
N ASN A 22 20.97 -17.56 13.14
CA ASN A 22 22.23 -17.27 12.47
C ASN A 22 21.95 -16.17 11.42
N PRO A 23 22.58 -14.99 11.50
CA PRO A 23 22.31 -13.88 10.58
C PRO A 23 22.58 -14.22 9.11
N GLU A 24 23.35 -15.28 8.84
CA GLU A 24 23.64 -15.77 7.49
C GLU A 24 22.64 -16.81 6.97
N SER A 25 21.68 -17.26 7.77
CA SER A 25 20.68 -18.25 7.34
C SER A 25 19.79 -17.70 6.23
N PRO A 26 19.27 -18.54 5.32
CA PRO A 26 18.31 -18.13 4.29
C PRO A 26 17.10 -17.38 4.88
N GLU A 27 16.60 -17.82 6.03
CA GLU A 27 15.46 -17.21 6.72
C GLU A 27 15.80 -15.81 7.24
N ALA A 28 16.99 -15.62 7.81
CA ALA A 28 17.44 -14.31 8.29
C ALA A 28 17.62 -13.32 7.13
N LYS A 29 18.23 -13.78 6.03
CA LYS A 29 18.37 -13.00 4.79
C LYS A 29 17.02 -12.60 4.20
N TYR A 30 16.09 -13.55 4.14
CA TYR A 30 14.74 -13.29 3.66
C TYR A 30 13.98 -12.30 4.55
N LYS A 31 14.11 -12.44 5.87
CA LYS A 31 13.52 -11.50 6.83
C LYS A 31 14.08 -10.10 6.64
N ALA A 32 15.39 -9.95 6.39
CA ALA A 32 15.99 -8.65 6.11
C ALA A 32 15.46 -8.03 4.80
N VAL A 33 15.21 -8.84 3.76
CA VAL A 33 14.54 -8.38 2.53
C VAL A 33 13.15 -7.83 2.85
N GLN A 34 12.34 -8.59 3.59
CA GLN A 34 10.99 -8.16 3.96
C GLN A 34 10.98 -6.92 4.87
N SER A 35 11.92 -6.83 5.82
CA SER A 35 12.07 -5.64 6.67
C SER A 35 12.41 -4.38 5.87
N LYS A 36 13.16 -4.49 4.76
CA LYS A 36 13.39 -3.35 3.86
C LYS A 36 12.14 -2.95 3.09
N LEU A 37 11.41 -3.93 2.54
CA LEU A 37 10.21 -3.67 1.75
C LEU A 37 9.04 -3.13 2.58
N GLN A 38 8.95 -3.52 3.84
CA GLN A 38 7.90 -3.07 4.77
C GLN A 38 8.23 -1.71 5.41
N THR A 39 8.75 -0.79 4.61
CA THR A 39 9.05 0.57 5.05
C THR A 39 8.47 1.60 4.09
N GLY A 40 8.02 2.72 4.65
CA GLY A 40 7.56 3.86 3.86
C GLY A 40 6.14 3.71 3.35
N TRP A 41 5.77 4.65 2.48
CA TRP A 41 4.42 4.79 1.93
C TRP A 41 4.25 3.99 0.65
N GLY A 42 3.09 3.39 0.45
CA GLY A 42 2.77 2.72 -0.81
C GLY A 42 1.30 2.35 -0.91
N THR A 43 0.85 1.98 -2.10
CA THR A 43 -0.53 1.51 -2.34
C THR A 43 -0.69 0.05 -1.93
N PHE A 44 -0.28 -0.28 -0.71
CA PHE A 44 -0.17 -1.64 -0.21
C PHE A 44 -1.54 -2.32 0.00
N ASN A 45 -2.59 -1.53 0.23
CA ASN A 45 -3.95 -2.03 0.33
C ASN A 45 -4.44 -2.54 -1.03
N HIS A 46 -4.69 -3.84 -1.13
CA HIS A 46 -5.15 -4.46 -2.38
C HIS A 46 -6.56 -3.99 -2.80
N LYS A 47 -7.40 -3.52 -1.86
CA LYS A 47 -8.79 -3.09 -2.13
C LYS A 47 -8.92 -1.72 -2.77
N SER A 48 -7.87 -0.89 -2.78
CA SER A 48 -7.99 0.43 -3.41
C SER A 48 -6.62 0.96 -3.79
N VAL A 49 -6.46 1.37 -5.05
CA VAL A 49 -5.26 2.10 -5.50
C VAL A 49 -5.25 3.56 -5.06
N LEU A 50 -6.32 4.04 -4.40
CA LEU A 50 -6.39 5.37 -3.79
C LEU A 50 -5.91 5.36 -2.32
N SER A 51 -5.65 4.17 -1.76
CA SER A 51 -5.25 3.96 -0.37
C SER A 51 -3.72 3.89 -0.25
N HIS A 52 -3.12 4.91 0.33
CA HIS A 52 -1.68 4.99 0.61
C HIS A 52 -1.45 4.59 2.06
N VAL A 53 -0.67 3.54 2.27
CA VAL A 53 -0.44 2.93 3.58
C VAL A 53 1.03 3.11 3.95
N LEU A 54 1.30 3.52 5.18
CA LEU A 54 2.62 3.59 5.77
C LEU A 54 2.94 2.26 6.45
N LEU A 55 3.93 1.54 5.93
CA LEU A 55 4.50 0.38 6.61
C LEU A 55 5.74 0.79 7.44
N PRO A 56 5.99 0.13 8.59
CA PRO A 56 5.21 -0.98 9.17
C PRO A 56 4.06 -0.49 10.09
N GLU A 57 3.68 0.78 10.03
CA GLU A 57 2.71 1.36 10.98
C GLU A 57 1.26 0.91 10.73
N GLY A 58 0.92 0.48 9.51
CA GLY A 58 -0.45 0.13 9.12
C GLY A 58 -1.38 1.35 8.99
N PHE A 59 -0.84 2.56 9.06
CA PHE A 59 -1.59 3.82 8.93
C PHE A 59 -1.90 4.11 7.46
N ALA A 60 -3.18 4.32 7.14
CA ALA A 60 -3.65 4.56 5.79
C ALA A 60 -4.25 5.96 5.61
N MET A 61 -3.99 6.52 4.43
CA MET A 61 -4.56 7.75 3.87
C MET A 61 -5.24 7.38 2.54
N ASN A 62 -6.58 7.38 2.51
CA ASN A 62 -7.37 6.99 1.34
C ASN A 62 -8.11 8.20 0.77
N ILE A 63 -7.93 8.44 -0.54
CA ILE A 63 -8.67 9.48 -1.25
C ILE A 63 -10.03 8.94 -1.70
N GLY A 64 -11.09 9.68 -1.40
CA GLY A 64 -12.45 9.46 -1.89
C GLY A 64 -13.04 10.72 -2.52
N ILE A 65 -14.12 10.54 -3.29
CA ILE A 65 -14.88 11.63 -3.91
C ILE A 65 -16.34 11.52 -3.52
N LYS A 66 -16.89 12.62 -2.98
CA LYS A 66 -18.28 12.75 -2.58
C LYS A 66 -19.01 13.71 -3.52
N LEU A 67 -19.97 13.18 -4.27
CA LEU A 67 -20.88 13.97 -5.10
C LEU A 67 -22.03 14.53 -4.25
N HIS A 68 -22.53 15.70 -4.64
CA HIS A 68 -23.69 16.36 -4.02
C HIS A 68 -24.97 16.20 -4.84
N GLN A 69 -25.07 15.11 -5.60
CA GLN A 69 -26.24 14.77 -6.40
C GLN A 69 -27.17 13.82 -5.60
N ASN A 70 -28.46 13.84 -5.96
CA ASN A 70 -29.50 13.02 -5.32
C ASN A 70 -29.53 11.60 -5.90
N ASN A 71 -28.46 10.84 -5.66
CA ASN A 71 -28.29 9.46 -6.08
C ASN A 71 -27.68 8.62 -4.93
N ALA A 72 -28.06 7.34 -4.87
CA ALA A 72 -27.62 6.42 -3.81
C ALA A 72 -26.09 6.17 -3.86
N ASP A 73 -25.51 6.13 -5.06
CA ASP A 73 -24.08 5.90 -5.30
C ASP A 73 -23.32 7.22 -5.52
N ASN A 74 -23.31 8.08 -4.49
CA ASN A 74 -22.67 9.39 -4.54
C ASN A 74 -21.34 9.47 -3.81
N TYR A 75 -20.75 8.34 -3.38
CA TYR A 75 -19.44 8.32 -2.74
C TYR A 75 -18.51 7.25 -3.32
N LEU A 76 -17.42 7.67 -3.96
CA LEU A 76 -16.34 6.79 -4.41
C LEU A 76 -15.33 6.65 -3.30
N LYS A 77 -15.35 5.50 -2.61
CA LYS A 77 -14.42 5.19 -1.52
C LYS A 77 -13.20 4.40 -2.00
N GLU A 78 -13.42 3.44 -2.89
CA GLU A 78 -12.42 2.51 -3.37
C GLU A 78 -12.37 2.55 -4.89
N ALA A 79 -11.18 2.42 -5.45
CA ALA A 79 -11.02 2.30 -6.90
C ALA A 79 -10.02 1.21 -7.27
N PHE A 80 -10.32 0.53 -8.37
CA PHE A 80 -9.53 -0.59 -8.86
C PHE A 80 -9.03 -0.30 -10.28
N ILE A 81 -7.78 -0.65 -10.57
CA ILE A 81 -7.24 -0.57 -11.95
C ILE A 81 -8.05 -1.48 -12.88
N SER A 82 -8.46 -2.64 -12.38
CA SER A 82 -9.33 -3.59 -13.06
C SER A 82 -10.08 -4.44 -12.04
N SER A 83 -11.30 -4.86 -12.40
CA SER A 83 -12.15 -5.76 -11.60
C SER A 83 -12.94 -6.69 -12.53
N ARG A 84 -13.34 -7.88 -12.05
CA ARG A 84 -14.32 -8.73 -12.76
C ARG A 84 -15.75 -8.25 -12.56
N GLY A 85 -16.00 -7.57 -11.44
CA GLY A 85 -17.28 -6.92 -11.19
C GLY A 85 -17.43 -5.66 -12.02
N ASN A 86 -18.68 -5.28 -12.30
CA ASN A 86 -18.94 -3.98 -12.89
C ASN A 86 -18.51 -2.88 -11.90
N ARG A 87 -17.65 -1.98 -12.35
CA ARG A 87 -17.12 -0.87 -11.56
C ARG A 87 -17.44 0.43 -12.30
N PRO A 88 -18.05 1.43 -11.62
CA PRO A 88 -18.45 2.67 -12.26
C PRO A 88 -17.26 3.59 -12.55
N GLU A 89 -16.12 3.37 -11.89
CA GLU A 89 -14.90 4.15 -12.09
C GLU A 89 -14.00 3.55 -13.17
N LYS A 90 -13.29 4.43 -13.88
CA LYS A 90 -12.20 4.08 -14.78
C LYS A 90 -10.90 4.66 -14.23
N ILE A 91 -9.89 3.80 -14.12
CA ILE A 91 -8.57 4.16 -13.61
C ILE A 91 -7.55 4.02 -14.73
N THR A 92 -6.76 5.07 -14.95
CA THR A 92 -5.61 5.06 -15.86
C THR A 92 -4.34 5.18 -15.03
N PRO A 93 -3.61 4.06 -14.79
CA PRO A 93 -2.36 4.10 -14.03
C PRO A 93 -1.29 4.86 -14.80
N GLY A 94 -0.56 5.72 -14.09
CA GLY A 94 0.63 6.41 -14.56
C GLY A 94 1.90 5.79 -14.01
N PHE A 95 2.91 6.61 -13.75
CA PHE A 95 4.19 6.14 -13.23
C PHE A 95 4.05 5.64 -11.79
N LYS A 96 4.88 4.65 -11.40
CA LYS A 96 4.89 4.12 -10.04
C LYS A 96 6.28 3.63 -9.66
N ALA A 97 6.93 4.36 -8.75
CA ALA A 97 8.18 3.91 -8.16
C ALA A 97 7.96 2.71 -7.23
N TYR A 98 8.87 1.73 -7.26
CA TYR A 98 8.81 0.52 -6.42
C TYR A 98 8.94 0.82 -4.92
N ASP A 99 9.74 1.83 -4.57
CA ASP A 99 9.97 2.29 -3.19
C ASP A 99 8.86 3.21 -2.65
N GLY A 100 7.84 3.49 -3.46
CA GLY A 100 6.74 4.37 -3.07
C GLY A 100 7.07 5.86 -3.07
N SER A 101 8.25 6.26 -3.54
CA SER A 101 8.67 7.66 -3.60
C SER A 101 7.82 8.53 -4.52
N TYR A 102 7.20 7.92 -5.53
CA TYR A 102 6.29 8.57 -6.46
C TYR A 102 5.22 7.61 -6.98
N SER A 103 4.00 8.10 -7.15
CA SER A 103 2.97 7.45 -7.97
C SER A 103 2.09 8.49 -8.67
N ASP A 104 1.47 8.07 -9.77
CA ASP A 104 0.54 8.88 -10.53
C ASP A 104 -0.60 8.03 -11.10
N LEU A 105 -1.84 8.48 -10.98
CA LEU A 105 -2.97 7.89 -11.69
C LEU A 105 -4.03 8.95 -12.04
N THR A 106 -4.84 8.64 -13.03
CA THR A 106 -6.05 9.41 -13.37
C THR A 106 -7.29 8.57 -13.07
N VAL A 107 -8.28 9.20 -12.44
CA VAL A 107 -9.59 8.63 -12.11
C VAL A 107 -10.68 9.34 -12.91
N GLU A 108 -11.59 8.58 -13.49
CA GLU A 108 -12.82 9.04 -14.12
C GLU A 108 -14.01 8.35 -13.45
N TRP A 109 -14.96 9.11 -12.92
CA TRP A 109 -16.14 8.57 -12.24
C TRP A 109 -17.28 9.60 -12.21
N ASN A 110 -18.46 9.22 -12.73
CA ASN A 110 -19.69 10.02 -12.66
C ASN A 110 -19.53 11.51 -13.04
N GLY A 111 -18.82 11.78 -14.15
CA GLY A 111 -18.59 13.14 -14.66
C GLY A 111 -17.45 13.91 -13.98
N VAL A 112 -16.83 13.34 -12.94
CA VAL A 112 -15.59 13.83 -12.33
C VAL A 112 -14.40 13.14 -13.01
N LYS A 113 -13.39 13.91 -13.39
CA LYS A 113 -12.08 13.41 -13.81
C LYS A 113 -11.00 14.13 -13.03
N PHE A 114 -10.05 13.39 -12.48
CA PHE A 114 -8.97 13.99 -11.70
C PHE A 114 -7.70 13.15 -11.70
N ARG A 115 -6.58 13.81 -11.45
CA ARG A 115 -5.27 13.19 -11.28
C ARG A 115 -4.91 13.14 -9.81
N ILE A 116 -4.35 12.03 -9.36
CA ILE A 116 -3.72 11.91 -8.05
C ILE A 116 -2.25 11.62 -8.25
N GLU A 117 -1.41 12.39 -7.59
CA GLU A 117 0.01 12.15 -7.51
C GLU A 117 0.44 12.01 -6.06
N SER A 118 1.20 10.96 -5.76
CA SER A 118 1.83 10.81 -4.46
C SER A 118 3.34 11.07 -4.56
N ALA A 119 3.90 11.68 -3.53
CA ALA A 119 5.34 11.87 -3.41
C ALA A 119 5.76 11.80 -1.94
N THR A 120 6.93 11.23 -1.66
CA THR A 120 7.50 11.22 -0.31
C THR A 120 8.63 12.24 -0.16
N THR A 121 8.70 12.89 0.99
CA THR A 121 9.83 13.77 1.33
C THR A 121 11.02 12.93 1.82
N GLU A 122 12.20 13.56 1.96
CA GLU A 122 13.38 12.88 2.53
C GLU A 122 13.15 12.42 3.99
N ASN A 123 12.22 13.06 4.71
CA ASN A 123 11.83 12.69 6.07
C ASN A 123 10.68 11.66 6.12
N GLN A 124 10.37 11.01 4.99
CA GLN A 124 9.30 10.01 4.87
C GLN A 124 7.90 10.55 5.21
N ASP A 125 7.66 11.83 4.96
CA ASP A 125 6.31 12.39 4.92
C ASP A 125 5.68 12.14 3.55
N LEU A 126 4.36 11.96 3.53
CA LEU A 126 3.59 11.81 2.29
C LEU A 126 3.00 13.14 1.85
N ALA A 127 3.02 13.40 0.55
CA ALA A 127 2.23 14.42 -0.12
C ALA A 127 1.34 13.75 -1.17
N LEU A 128 0.03 14.01 -1.12
CA LEU A 128 -0.97 13.60 -2.09
C LEU A 128 -1.53 14.84 -2.78
N LEU A 129 -1.10 15.12 -4.00
CA LEU A 129 -1.64 16.19 -4.83
C LEU A 129 -2.83 15.65 -5.62
N VAL A 130 -4.00 16.26 -5.43
CA VAL A 130 -5.23 15.91 -6.14
C VAL A 130 -5.61 17.08 -7.04
N THR A 131 -5.62 16.85 -8.34
CA THR A 131 -5.83 17.90 -9.36
C THR A 131 -7.11 17.61 -10.15
N PRO A 132 -8.15 18.46 -10.08
CA PRO A 132 -9.33 18.28 -10.91
C PRO A 132 -8.98 18.54 -12.37
N ILE A 133 -9.44 17.66 -13.25
CA ILE A 133 -9.34 17.79 -14.71
C ILE A 133 -10.71 18.17 -15.29
N GLN A 134 -11.76 17.57 -14.76
CA GLN A 134 -13.15 17.84 -15.11
C GLN A 134 -14.02 17.67 -13.87
N ASN A 135 -14.97 18.58 -13.67
CA ASN A 135 -15.99 18.46 -12.63
C ASN A 135 -17.38 18.58 -13.24
N PRO A 136 -18.40 17.96 -12.62
CA PRO A 136 -19.80 18.27 -12.87
C PRO A 136 -20.14 19.68 -12.37
N GLU A 137 -21.33 20.17 -12.75
CA GLU A 137 -21.85 21.47 -12.32
C GLU A 137 -21.92 21.59 -10.79
N ASN A 138 -22.47 20.56 -10.12
CA ASN A 138 -22.42 20.44 -8.67
C ASN A 138 -21.03 19.93 -8.26
N ILE A 139 -20.14 20.88 -7.96
CA ILE A 139 -18.75 20.62 -7.55
C ILE A 139 -18.73 19.61 -6.40
N PRO A 140 -17.96 18.52 -6.51
CA PRO A 140 -17.87 17.52 -5.46
C PRO A 140 -16.91 17.92 -4.34
N SER A 141 -16.96 17.18 -3.24
CA SER A 141 -15.94 17.17 -2.20
C SER A 141 -14.91 16.08 -2.48
N VAL A 142 -13.63 16.41 -2.34
CA VAL A 142 -12.56 15.43 -2.18
C VAL A 142 -12.38 15.15 -0.70
N VAL A 143 -12.23 13.87 -0.36
CA VAL A 143 -12.22 13.38 1.02
C VAL A 143 -10.96 12.59 1.24
N LEU A 144 -10.27 12.88 2.34
CA LEU A 144 -9.20 12.03 2.85
C LEU A 144 -9.71 11.25 4.05
N GLU A 145 -9.96 9.95 3.87
CA GLU A 145 -10.18 9.05 4.99
C GLU A 145 -8.83 8.62 5.58
N THR A 146 -8.76 8.54 6.91
CA THR A 146 -7.63 7.91 7.59
C THR A 146 -8.01 6.57 8.18
N GLY A 147 -7.06 5.69 8.49
CA GLY A 147 -7.39 4.41 9.11
C GLY A 147 -6.18 3.63 9.60
N MET A 148 -6.38 2.75 10.58
CA MET A 148 -5.41 1.72 10.95
C MET A 148 -5.85 0.40 10.31
N LEU A 149 -5.08 -0.09 9.34
CA LEU A 149 -5.41 -1.30 8.58
C LEU A 149 -4.89 -2.56 9.27
N TRP A 150 -5.50 -3.69 8.92
CA TRP A 150 -5.06 -5.04 9.31
C TRP A 150 -4.91 -5.24 10.82
N ASN A 151 -5.76 -4.56 11.60
CA ASN A 151 -5.75 -4.62 13.06
C ASN A 151 -4.43 -4.14 13.70
N TYR A 152 -3.65 -3.31 12.99
CA TYR A 152 -2.48 -2.67 13.58
C TYR A 152 -2.92 -1.68 14.67
N PRO A 153 -2.20 -1.62 15.80
CA PRO A 153 -2.54 -0.71 16.88
C PRO A 153 -2.25 0.73 16.50
N GLY A 154 -3.14 1.64 16.85
CA GLY A 154 -2.94 3.08 16.69
C GLY A 154 -4.14 3.87 17.17
N ASN A 155 -3.96 5.17 17.36
CA ASN A 155 -5.00 6.11 17.71
C ASN A 155 -5.07 7.22 16.66
N LEU A 156 -6.28 7.54 16.22
CA LEU A 156 -6.57 8.60 15.25
C LEU A 156 -7.50 9.61 15.92
N GLU A 157 -7.10 10.87 15.94
CA GLU A 157 -7.82 11.93 16.66
C GLU A 157 -7.96 13.16 15.75
N MET A 158 -9.17 13.72 15.68
CA MET A 158 -9.37 15.01 15.03
C MET A 158 -8.95 16.13 16.00
N ASN A 159 -8.00 16.97 15.59
CA ASN A 159 -7.57 18.14 16.33
C ASN A 159 -7.72 19.39 15.46
N GLY A 160 -8.83 20.11 15.66
CA GLY A 160 -9.22 21.24 14.83
C GLY A 160 -9.40 20.83 13.36
N ASN A 161 -8.52 21.34 12.50
CA ASN A 161 -8.52 21.08 11.05
C ASN A 161 -7.45 20.06 10.62
N THR A 162 -6.96 19.25 11.56
CA THR A 162 -5.91 18.26 11.32
C THR A 162 -6.27 16.93 11.96
N ILE A 163 -5.71 15.84 11.44
CA ILE A 163 -5.84 14.53 12.07
C ILE A 163 -4.48 14.15 12.66
N GLU A 164 -4.44 13.92 13.96
CA GLU A 164 -3.28 13.35 14.63
C GLU A 164 -3.38 11.83 14.58
N ALA A 165 -2.33 11.17 14.07
CA ALA A 165 -2.19 9.73 14.08
C ALA A 165 -1.02 9.33 14.98
N LYS A 166 -1.31 8.57 16.04
CA LYS A 166 -0.33 7.97 16.94
C LYS A 166 -0.26 6.48 16.64
N THR A 167 0.82 6.07 15.98
CA THR A 167 1.10 4.68 15.60
C THR A 167 2.10 4.08 16.59
N LYS A 168 2.54 2.84 16.35
CA LYS A 168 3.49 2.17 17.25
C LYS A 168 4.82 2.93 17.34
N ASN A 169 5.35 3.40 16.21
CA ASN A 169 6.67 4.03 16.19
C ASN A 169 6.65 5.50 15.77
N ARG A 170 5.52 6.01 15.24
CA ARG A 170 5.44 7.39 14.72
C ARG A 170 4.24 8.16 15.26
N LYS A 171 4.44 9.47 15.42
CA LYS A 171 3.36 10.45 15.51
C LYS A 171 3.32 11.24 14.21
N LEU A 172 2.16 11.31 13.58
CA LEU A 172 1.93 11.98 12.31
C LEU A 172 0.82 13.00 12.51
N ILE A 173 0.94 14.12 11.82
CA ILE A 173 -0.15 15.09 11.73
C ILE A 173 -0.49 15.22 10.25
N VAL A 174 -1.73 14.89 9.92
CA VAL A 174 -2.31 14.96 8.59
C VAL A 174 -2.95 16.32 8.41
N ARG A 175 -2.65 16.95 7.28
CA ARG A 175 -3.08 18.30 6.94
C ARG A 175 -3.65 18.32 5.52
N THR A 176 -4.36 19.39 5.22
CA THR A 176 -4.80 19.73 3.86
C THR A 176 -4.42 21.17 3.51
N THR A 177 -4.21 21.46 2.23
CA THR A 177 -4.07 22.84 1.72
C THR A 177 -5.43 23.49 1.41
N GLY A 178 -6.50 22.70 1.39
CA GLY A 178 -7.84 23.17 1.10
C GLY A 178 -8.58 23.69 2.32
N ALA A 179 -9.63 24.48 2.07
CA ALA A 179 -10.57 24.86 3.13
C ALA A 179 -11.47 23.65 3.44
N ILE A 180 -11.54 23.27 4.73
CA ILE A 180 -12.35 22.13 5.16
C ILE A 180 -13.82 22.46 4.97
N GLU A 181 -14.55 21.52 4.38
CA GLU A 181 -16.00 21.53 4.28
C GLU A 181 -16.61 20.47 5.18
N LYS A 182 -17.88 20.69 5.54
CA LYS A 182 -18.62 19.78 6.40
C LYS A 182 -19.33 18.74 5.55
N GLU A 183 -18.79 17.54 5.54
CA GLU A 183 -19.45 16.35 5.03
C GLU A 183 -20.05 15.51 6.17
N PHE A 184 -20.97 14.61 5.83
CA PHE A 184 -21.64 13.72 6.78
C PHE A 184 -21.47 12.26 6.36
N LEU A 185 -20.22 11.84 6.20
CA LEU A 185 -19.88 10.47 5.84
C LEU A 185 -19.90 9.56 7.05
N ALA A 186 -20.45 8.35 6.89
CA ALA A 186 -20.48 7.30 7.91
C ALA A 186 -19.13 6.57 8.01
N ASN A 187 -18.04 7.33 8.16
CA ASN A 187 -16.70 6.78 8.26
C ASN A 187 -16.41 6.35 9.70
N THR A 188 -15.64 5.27 9.85
CA THR A 188 -15.28 4.69 11.15
C THR A 188 -14.07 5.37 11.80
N SER A 189 -13.56 6.44 11.19
CA SER A 189 -12.34 7.14 11.56
C SER A 189 -12.40 8.60 11.10
N PRO A 190 -11.58 9.49 11.71
CA PRO A 190 -11.49 10.88 11.28
C PRO A 190 -11.14 11.01 9.79
N TYR A 191 -11.74 11.99 9.13
CA TYR A 191 -11.50 12.33 7.73
C TYR A 191 -11.48 13.85 7.53
N LEU A 192 -10.85 14.30 6.45
CA LEU A 192 -10.83 15.70 6.03
C LEU A 192 -11.54 15.82 4.67
N ALA A 193 -12.60 16.62 4.59
CA ALA A 193 -13.30 16.90 3.34
C ALA A 193 -13.05 18.33 2.89
N VAL A 194 -12.90 18.54 1.58
CA VAL A 194 -12.56 19.83 0.96
C VAL A 194 -13.29 19.97 -0.36
N LYS A 195 -13.78 21.17 -0.67
CA LYS A 195 -14.34 21.50 -1.98
C LYS A 195 -13.34 21.23 -3.10
N PHE A 196 -13.74 20.50 -4.13
CA PHE A 196 -12.82 20.06 -5.16
C PHE A 196 -12.89 20.89 -6.45
N ASP A 197 -12.91 22.23 -6.34
CA ASP A 197 -12.95 23.16 -7.48
C ASP A 197 -11.58 23.56 -8.03
N ARG A 198 -10.51 23.18 -7.34
CA ARG A 198 -9.12 23.51 -7.67
C ARG A 198 -8.16 22.43 -7.17
N PRO A 199 -6.88 22.46 -7.59
CA PRO A 199 -5.88 21.56 -7.04
C PRO A 199 -5.74 21.74 -5.52
N ILE A 200 -5.76 20.63 -4.80
CA ILE A 200 -5.56 20.59 -3.35
C ILE A 200 -4.54 19.50 -3.02
N ALA A 201 -4.02 19.51 -1.80
CA ALA A 201 -3.18 18.44 -1.32
C ALA A 201 -3.54 18.00 0.08
N TYR A 202 -3.37 16.71 0.34
CA TYR A 202 -3.31 16.13 1.67
C TYR A 202 -1.89 15.67 1.96
N TYR A 203 -1.37 15.91 3.14
CA TYR A 203 0.03 15.60 3.44
C TYR A 203 0.27 15.38 4.93
N THR A 204 1.42 14.77 5.25
CA THR A 204 1.93 14.63 6.62
C THR A 204 3.09 15.58 6.91
N GLY A 205 3.35 15.82 8.20
CA GLY A 205 4.46 16.64 8.67
C GLY A 205 4.16 18.14 8.55
N GLU A 206 5.19 18.98 8.68
CA GLU A 206 5.05 20.43 8.85
C GLU A 206 4.18 21.12 7.79
N PRO A 207 3.48 22.23 8.14
CA PRO A 207 2.64 22.98 7.21
C PRO A 207 3.35 23.33 5.90
N LYS A 208 2.65 23.12 4.78
CA LYS A 208 3.13 23.40 3.41
C LYS A 208 2.06 24.11 2.61
N SER A 209 2.48 25.01 1.72
CA SER A 209 1.63 25.58 0.68
C SER A 209 1.41 24.58 -0.45
N ILE A 210 0.39 24.82 -1.28
CA ILE A 210 0.13 23.98 -2.46
C ILE A 210 1.31 24.00 -3.44
N ASP A 211 2.05 25.11 -3.55
CA ASP A 211 3.18 25.22 -4.48
C ASP A 211 4.39 24.43 -3.99
N GLN A 212 4.66 24.44 -2.67
CA GLN A 212 5.67 23.56 -2.08
C GLN A 212 5.34 22.08 -2.32
N ILE A 213 4.05 21.70 -2.25
CA ILE A 213 3.63 20.32 -2.57
C ILE A 213 3.89 20.01 -4.04
N LYS A 214 3.53 20.90 -4.98
CA LYS A 214 3.80 20.71 -6.41
C LYS A 214 5.29 20.55 -6.68
N GLU A 215 6.15 21.31 -6.00
CA GLU A 215 7.60 21.17 -6.12
C GLU A 215 8.10 19.79 -5.67
N ILE A 216 7.61 19.29 -4.53
CA ILE A 216 7.94 17.94 -4.03
C ILE A 216 7.52 16.87 -5.05
N VAL A 217 6.29 16.97 -5.55
CA VAL A 217 5.74 16.04 -6.55
C VAL A 217 6.53 16.09 -7.87
N ALA A 218 6.82 17.29 -8.38
CA ALA A 218 7.58 17.48 -9.60
C ALA A 218 9.01 16.97 -9.49
N LYS A 219 9.67 17.18 -8.34
CA LYS A 219 10.99 16.63 -8.05
C LYS A 219 10.97 15.09 -8.14
N ARG A 220 10.08 14.43 -7.40
CA ARG A 220 10.00 12.96 -7.39
C ARG A 220 9.60 12.37 -8.74
N ARG A 221 8.72 13.05 -9.50
CA ARG A 221 8.41 12.68 -10.89
C ARG A 221 9.67 12.73 -11.77
N THR A 222 10.39 13.85 -11.72
CA THR A 222 11.61 14.06 -12.54
C THR A 222 12.71 13.04 -12.20
N GLU A 223 12.89 12.74 -10.92
CA GLU A 223 13.83 11.71 -10.46
C GLU A 223 13.48 10.32 -11.06
N LEU A 224 12.20 9.97 -11.10
CA LEU A 224 11.73 8.72 -11.69
C LEU A 224 11.88 8.69 -13.21
N GLU A 225 11.48 9.76 -13.91
CA GLU A 225 11.66 9.92 -15.36
C GLU A 225 13.14 9.83 -15.78
N THR A 226 14.03 10.40 -14.98
CA THR A 226 15.49 10.33 -15.21
C THR A 226 15.99 8.88 -15.15
N LYS A 227 15.41 8.02 -14.30
CA LYS A 227 15.74 6.58 -14.27
C LYS A 227 15.36 5.90 -15.60
N PHE A 228 14.19 6.23 -16.15
CA PHE A 228 13.72 5.67 -17.42
C PHE A 228 14.58 6.11 -18.61
N SER A 229 15.06 7.35 -18.58
CA SER A 229 15.83 7.95 -19.68
C SER A 229 17.14 7.20 -19.97
N LYS A 230 17.68 6.48 -18.98
CA LYS A 230 18.89 5.66 -19.11
C LYS A 230 18.77 4.53 -20.14
N TYR A 231 17.54 4.15 -20.49
CA TYR A 231 17.25 3.09 -21.47
C TYR A 231 17.06 3.62 -22.90
N GLY A 232 17.28 4.92 -23.14
CA GLY A 232 17.26 5.51 -24.48
C GLY A 232 15.97 5.22 -25.24
N ALA A 233 16.08 4.60 -26.42
CA ALA A 233 14.93 4.23 -27.25
C ALA A 233 13.93 3.28 -26.56
N LEU A 234 14.36 2.52 -25.54
CA LEU A 234 13.51 1.61 -24.77
C LEU A 234 12.90 2.24 -23.51
N SER A 235 13.08 3.55 -23.30
CA SER A 235 12.60 4.25 -22.10
C SER A 235 11.11 4.04 -21.83
N ALA A 236 10.27 4.15 -22.86
CA ALA A 236 8.82 3.95 -22.73
C ALA A 236 8.45 2.49 -22.41
N THR A 237 9.12 1.52 -23.03
CA THR A 237 8.92 0.09 -22.75
C THR A 237 9.31 -0.22 -21.31
N TYR A 238 10.45 0.29 -20.88
CA TYR A 238 10.96 0.11 -19.53
C TYR A 238 10.03 0.74 -18.48
N GLN A 239 9.56 1.97 -18.74
CA GLN A 239 8.56 2.65 -17.92
C GLN A 239 7.28 1.82 -17.79
N ALA A 240 6.78 1.25 -18.89
CA ALA A 240 5.57 0.41 -18.86
C ALA A 240 5.77 -0.83 -17.97
N ILE A 241 6.90 -1.53 -18.09
CA ILE A 241 7.23 -2.70 -17.25
C ILE A 241 7.27 -2.28 -15.77
N GLN A 242 7.96 -1.19 -15.44
CA GLN A 242 8.04 -0.72 -14.06
C GLN A 242 6.65 -0.36 -13.51
N SER A 243 5.83 0.39 -14.26
CA SER A 243 4.49 0.74 -13.82
C SER A 243 3.63 -0.50 -13.55
N VAL A 244 3.67 -1.51 -14.42
CA VAL A 244 2.89 -2.75 -14.23
C VAL A 244 3.28 -3.48 -12.94
N VAL A 245 4.57 -3.67 -12.69
CA VAL A 245 5.03 -4.33 -11.46
C VAL A 245 4.72 -3.46 -10.25
N GLY A 246 5.02 -2.17 -10.33
CA GLY A 246 4.91 -1.22 -9.22
C GLY A 246 3.47 -1.04 -8.75
N TRP A 247 2.52 -0.95 -9.68
CA TRP A 247 1.10 -0.89 -9.33
C TRP A 247 0.60 -2.19 -8.71
N ASN A 248 1.22 -3.32 -8.97
CA ASN A 248 0.83 -4.60 -8.36
C ASN A 248 1.47 -4.85 -6.98
N VAL A 249 2.40 -4.02 -6.49
CA VAL A 249 2.96 -4.19 -5.15
C VAL A 249 1.87 -4.02 -4.07
N ILE A 250 1.67 -5.05 -3.27
CA ILE A 250 0.70 -5.11 -2.17
C ILE A 250 1.35 -5.61 -0.88
N TYR A 251 0.67 -5.39 0.24
CA TYR A 251 0.98 -6.03 1.51
C TYR A 251 0.01 -7.19 1.75
N ASP A 252 0.55 -8.39 1.82
CA ASP A 252 -0.14 -9.58 2.28
C ASP A 252 -0.07 -9.62 3.81
N ALA A 253 -1.11 -9.07 4.44
CA ALA A 253 -1.21 -8.99 5.89
C ALA A 253 -1.31 -10.36 6.58
N SER A 254 -1.74 -11.41 5.87
CA SER A 254 -1.87 -12.75 6.44
C SER A 254 -0.53 -13.44 6.68
N ASN A 255 0.48 -13.09 5.86
CA ASN A 255 1.85 -13.60 5.97
C ASN A 255 2.86 -12.50 6.33
N GLU A 256 2.37 -11.31 6.69
CA GLU A 256 3.15 -10.13 7.06
C GLU A 256 4.30 -9.83 6.09
N ARG A 257 3.98 -9.69 4.79
CA ARG A 257 4.98 -9.54 3.73
C ARG A 257 4.54 -8.63 2.60
N VAL A 258 5.51 -7.98 1.96
CA VAL A 258 5.33 -7.26 0.69
C VAL A 258 5.67 -8.19 -0.46
N ILE A 259 4.76 -8.26 -1.43
CA ILE A 259 4.85 -9.06 -2.67
C ILE A 259 4.17 -8.30 -3.81
N PHE A 260 4.25 -8.82 -5.03
CA PHE A 260 3.37 -8.37 -6.12
C PHE A 260 2.74 -9.59 -6.82
N PRO A 261 1.41 -9.74 -6.83
CA PRO A 261 0.73 -10.73 -7.66
C PRO A 261 0.85 -10.39 -9.16
N VAL A 262 0.43 -11.33 -10.00
CA VAL A 262 0.27 -11.13 -11.45
C VAL A 262 -0.55 -9.87 -11.76
N SER A 263 -1.64 -9.69 -11.00
CA SER A 263 -2.40 -8.45 -10.99
C SER A 263 -3.21 -8.33 -9.71
N ARG A 264 -3.57 -7.10 -9.35
CA ARG A 264 -4.59 -6.86 -8.30
C ARG A 264 -5.95 -7.48 -8.64
N LEU A 265 -6.30 -7.58 -9.92
CA LEU A 265 -7.53 -8.24 -10.38
C LEU A 265 -7.55 -9.71 -9.97
N TRP A 266 -6.50 -10.46 -10.31
CA TRP A 266 -6.38 -11.86 -9.91
C TRP A 266 -6.38 -12.00 -8.40
N ASN A 267 -5.69 -11.10 -7.69
CA ASN A 267 -5.68 -11.06 -6.24
C ASN A 267 -7.08 -10.94 -5.62
N ASP A 268 -7.88 -9.99 -6.10
CA ASP A 268 -9.25 -9.79 -5.61
C ASP A 268 -10.16 -10.98 -5.93
N ASN A 269 -10.02 -11.57 -7.13
CA ASN A 269 -10.78 -12.76 -7.54
C ASN A 269 -10.49 -14.00 -6.68
N PHE A 270 -9.31 -14.07 -6.06
CA PHE A 270 -8.91 -15.14 -5.13
C PHE A 270 -9.15 -14.75 -3.67
N GLY A 271 -10.13 -13.88 -3.40
CA GLY A 271 -10.53 -13.50 -2.04
C GLY A 271 -9.74 -12.32 -1.45
N GLY A 272 -8.87 -11.68 -2.25
CA GLY A 272 -8.20 -10.43 -1.92
C GLY A 272 -6.97 -10.56 -1.02
N GLN A 273 -6.73 -11.69 -0.36
CA GLN A 273 -5.58 -11.81 0.56
C GLN A 273 -4.25 -11.81 -0.18
N TYR A 274 -3.96 -12.86 -0.95
CA TYR A 274 -2.90 -12.86 -1.94
C TYR A 274 -3.09 -13.99 -2.95
N VAL A 275 -2.55 -13.87 -4.17
CA VAL A 275 -2.31 -15.03 -5.05
C VAL A 275 -1.02 -14.85 -5.84
N LEU A 276 -0.18 -15.89 -5.86
CA LEU A 276 1.02 -15.97 -6.69
C LEU A 276 0.86 -17.15 -7.65
N PHE A 277 1.07 -16.94 -8.95
CA PHE A 277 1.07 -18.00 -9.96
C PHE A 277 2.51 -18.35 -10.33
N ASP A 278 2.83 -19.64 -10.48
CA ASP A 278 4.19 -20.15 -10.54
C ASP A 278 5.10 -19.40 -11.53
N TRP A 279 4.95 -19.72 -12.82
CA TRP A 279 5.73 -19.11 -13.90
C TRP A 279 5.60 -17.58 -13.95
N ASP A 280 4.41 -17.00 -13.81
CA ASP A 280 4.20 -15.55 -13.83
C ASP A 280 5.01 -14.85 -12.73
N THR A 281 5.12 -15.47 -11.55
CA THR A 281 5.81 -14.88 -10.39
C THR A 281 7.32 -14.94 -10.58
N TYR A 282 7.87 -16.00 -11.20
CA TYR A 282 9.29 -16.05 -11.56
C TYR A 282 9.66 -15.03 -12.65
N PHE A 283 8.84 -14.90 -13.71
CA PHE A 283 9.06 -13.86 -14.73
C PHE A 283 8.90 -12.46 -14.14
N GLY A 284 7.91 -12.27 -13.26
CA GLY A 284 7.72 -11.06 -12.48
C GLY A 284 8.94 -10.71 -11.64
N ALA A 285 9.49 -11.68 -10.91
CA ALA A 285 10.70 -11.50 -10.10
C ALA A 285 11.90 -11.09 -10.97
N TRP A 286 12.05 -11.69 -12.15
CA TRP A 286 13.07 -11.28 -13.11
C TRP A 286 12.88 -9.84 -13.58
N MET A 287 11.66 -9.42 -13.93
CA MET A 287 11.35 -8.03 -14.27
C MET A 287 11.69 -7.06 -13.12
N ALA A 288 11.32 -7.42 -11.87
CA ALA A 288 11.62 -6.61 -10.70
C ALA A 288 13.13 -6.49 -10.42
N SER A 289 13.91 -7.53 -10.74
CA SER A 289 15.35 -7.60 -10.46
C SER A 289 16.17 -6.51 -11.15
N MET A 290 15.61 -5.90 -12.20
CA MET A 290 16.21 -4.77 -12.92
C MET A 290 16.37 -3.52 -12.05
N GLU A 291 15.55 -3.35 -10.98
CA GLU A 291 15.62 -2.18 -10.08
C GLU A 291 15.52 -2.50 -8.60
N SER A 292 14.77 -3.55 -8.24
CA SER A 292 14.57 -3.93 -6.85
C SER A 292 14.89 -5.41 -6.68
N LYS A 293 16.12 -5.67 -6.26
CA LYS A 293 16.55 -7.01 -5.84
C LYS A 293 15.67 -7.52 -4.71
N GLU A 294 15.28 -6.65 -3.79
CA GLU A 294 14.38 -6.99 -2.69
C GLU A 294 13.03 -7.51 -3.19
N LEU A 295 12.34 -6.82 -4.10
CA LEU A 295 11.07 -7.29 -4.65
C LEU A 295 11.23 -8.58 -5.47
N ALA A 296 12.34 -8.71 -6.20
CA ALA A 296 12.65 -9.94 -6.94
C ALA A 296 12.80 -11.15 -5.99
N TYR A 297 13.63 -11.01 -4.95
CA TYR A 297 13.81 -12.06 -3.94
C TYR A 297 12.52 -12.33 -3.18
N ALA A 298 11.75 -11.30 -2.82
CA ALA A 298 10.45 -11.44 -2.17
C ALA A 298 9.55 -12.41 -2.94
N ASN A 299 9.35 -12.17 -4.22
CA ASN A 299 8.41 -12.95 -5.03
C ASN A 299 8.95 -14.33 -5.39
N ALA A 300 10.23 -14.43 -5.77
CA ALA A 300 10.87 -15.72 -6.07
C ALA A 300 10.84 -16.65 -4.86
N VAL A 301 11.24 -16.17 -3.68
CA VAL A 301 11.22 -16.99 -2.45
C VAL A 301 9.79 -17.39 -2.08
N GLU A 302 8.81 -16.49 -2.21
CA GLU A 302 7.44 -16.80 -1.78
C GLU A 302 6.71 -17.81 -2.66
N ILE A 303 7.00 -17.82 -3.97
CA ILE A 303 6.50 -18.88 -4.85
C ILE A 303 7.28 -20.17 -4.68
N THR A 304 8.60 -20.14 -4.46
CA THR A 304 9.39 -21.35 -4.15
C THR A 304 8.91 -22.03 -2.86
N LYS A 305 8.44 -21.26 -1.86
CA LYS A 305 7.80 -21.79 -0.65
C LYS A 305 6.47 -22.54 -0.92
N ALA A 306 5.98 -22.58 -2.16
CA ALA A 306 4.83 -23.39 -2.58
C ALA A 306 5.23 -24.82 -2.98
N ILE A 307 6.50 -25.19 -2.83
CA ILE A 307 7.01 -26.53 -3.10
C ILE A 307 6.27 -27.59 -2.26
N THR A 308 5.84 -28.65 -2.93
CA THR A 308 5.22 -29.84 -2.34
C THR A 308 6.28 -30.75 -1.70
N PRO A 309 5.90 -31.70 -0.84
CA PRO A 309 6.85 -32.70 -0.31
C PRO A 309 7.59 -33.49 -1.40
N GLY A 310 6.99 -33.64 -2.59
CA GLY A 310 7.61 -34.30 -3.75
C GLY A 310 8.57 -33.41 -4.55
N GLY A 311 8.79 -32.16 -4.14
CA GLY A 311 9.71 -31.23 -4.82
C GLY A 311 9.10 -30.43 -5.97
N PHE A 312 7.80 -30.57 -6.24
CA PHE A 312 7.10 -29.82 -7.29
C PHE A 312 6.53 -28.50 -6.75
N ILE A 313 6.70 -27.39 -7.49
CA ILE A 313 6.08 -26.10 -7.16
C ILE A 313 4.70 -26.03 -7.83
N ILE A 314 3.66 -25.79 -7.04
CA ILE A 314 2.27 -25.79 -7.54
C ILE A 314 1.97 -24.56 -8.41
N ASN A 315 1.02 -24.71 -9.33
CA ASN A 315 0.63 -23.67 -10.31
C ASN A 315 0.26 -22.32 -9.67
N PHE A 316 -0.36 -22.34 -8.49
CA PHE A 316 -0.61 -21.11 -7.74
C PHE A 316 -0.61 -21.35 -6.24
N LYS A 317 -0.29 -20.31 -5.47
CA LYS A 317 -0.33 -20.26 -4.01
C LYS A 317 -1.16 -19.07 -3.56
N THR A 318 -2.12 -19.32 -2.67
CA THR A 318 -3.03 -18.35 -2.06
C THR A 318 -3.24 -18.73 -0.59
N THR A 319 -3.86 -17.86 0.21
CA THR A 319 -4.45 -18.30 1.48
C THR A 319 -5.39 -19.47 1.21
N SER A 320 -5.22 -20.56 1.96
CA SER A 320 -6.06 -21.74 1.84
C SER A 320 -7.52 -21.34 1.95
N PHE A 321 -8.28 -21.37 0.85
CA PHE A 321 -9.71 -21.55 0.97
C PHE A 321 -9.86 -22.89 1.68
N GLY A 322 -10.41 -22.89 2.89
CA GLY A 322 -10.78 -24.14 3.54
C GLY A 322 -11.67 -24.93 2.59
N GLY A 323 -11.16 -26.06 2.07
CA GLY A 323 -11.90 -26.95 1.19
C GLY A 323 -11.19 -27.33 -0.10
N GLY A 324 -10.36 -28.38 -0.01
CA GLY A 324 -10.24 -29.41 -1.04
C GLY A 324 -9.68 -29.02 -2.39
N TYR A 325 -8.36 -29.18 -2.55
CA TYR A 325 -7.86 -29.99 -3.66
C TYR A 325 -6.83 -30.96 -3.08
N VAL A 326 -7.25 -32.23 -3.03
CA VAL A 326 -6.39 -33.41 -3.04
C VAL A 326 -5.83 -33.54 -4.45
#